data_AF-A0A2T2VEY0-F1
#
_entry.id   AF-A0A2T2VEY0-F1
#
_cell.length_a   1.000
_cell.length_b   1.000
_cell.length_c   1.000
_cell.angle_alpha   90.00
_cell.angle_beta   90.00
_cell.angle_gamma   90.00
#
_symmetry.space_group_name_H-M   'P 1'
#
loop_
_entity.id
_entity.type
_entity.pdbx_description
1 polymer ?
#
loop_
_entity_poly.entity_id
_entity_poly.type
_entity_poly.pdbx_seq_one_letter_code
_entity_poly.pdbx_strand_id
1 'polypeptide(L)'
;MLKPISKLIKFIWAIWSLVMFLVSLIIATLIYVAIFLIKGSEGAPIGNKVSRAWAYFLFGVFMIKVKVHNREFLDPSKPYIFVCNHSSQLDIPVITIATQHFFKFLAKEELTKIPLL
;
A
#
# COMPACT_ATOMS: atom_id res chain seq x y z
N MET A 1 -2.22 33.24 -15.77
CA MET A 1 -3.52 33.26 -15.04
C MET A 1 -4.12 31.87 -14.75
N LEU A 2 -3.38 30.75 -14.89
CA LEU A 2 -3.91 29.38 -14.67
C LEU A 2 -3.86 28.86 -13.22
N LYS A 3 -3.29 29.64 -12.29
CA LYS A 3 -3.08 29.22 -10.89
C LYS A 3 -4.38 28.78 -10.18
N PRO A 4 -5.54 29.47 -10.30
CA PRO A 4 -6.77 29.08 -9.61
C PRO A 4 -7.35 27.74 -10.11
N ILE A 5 -7.38 27.56 -11.43
CA ILE A 5 -7.89 26.33 -12.07
C ILE A 5 -7.05 25.12 -11.65
N SER A 6 -5.72 25.27 -11.64
CA SER A 6 -4.82 24.20 -11.19
C SER A 6 -5.01 23.83 -9.71
N LYS A 7 -5.38 24.79 -8.85
CA LYS A 7 -5.68 24.52 -7.43
C LYS A 7 -7.00 23.76 -7.28
N LEU A 8 -8.03 24.14 -8.04
CA LEU A 8 -9.32 23.45 -8.00
C LEU A 8 -9.21 21.99 -8.47
N ILE A 9 -8.51 21.75 -9.58
CA ILE A 9 -8.27 20.38 -10.07
C ILE A 9 -7.53 19.54 -9.03
N LYS A 10 -6.47 20.09 -8.43
CA LYS A 10 -5.72 19.41 -7.35
C LYS A 10 -6.59 19.12 -6.13
N PHE A 11 -7.47 20.05 -5.76
CA PHE A 11 -8.39 19.86 -4.64
C PHE A 11 -9.40 18.73 -4.93
N ILE A 12 -10.02 18.74 -6.10
CA ILE A 12 -10.95 17.67 -6.52
C ILE A 12 -10.23 16.32 -6.54
N TRP A 13 -9.01 16.28 -7.11
CA TRP A 13 -8.20 15.07 -7.15
C TRP A 13 -7.81 14.57 -5.74
N ALA A 14 -7.52 15.47 -4.81
CA ALA A 14 -7.22 15.11 -3.43
C ALA A 14 -8.44 14.52 -2.72
N ILE A 15 -9.63 15.12 -2.87
CA ILE A 15 -10.88 14.59 -2.32
C ILE A 15 -11.20 13.23 -2.93
N TRP A 16 -11.10 13.10 -4.25
CA TRP A 16 -11.27 11.82 -4.96
C TRP A 16 -10.33 10.75 -4.39
N SER A 17 -9.04 11.06 -4.29
CA SER A 17 -8.03 10.12 -3.80
C SER A 17 -8.30 9.72 -2.34
N LEU A 18 -8.70 10.68 -1.49
CA LEU A 18 -9.05 10.39 -0.10
C LEU A 18 -10.28 9.48 0.00
N VAL A 19 -11.33 9.75 -0.77
CA VAL A 19 -12.54 8.90 -0.77
C VAL A 19 -12.22 7.49 -1.25
N MET A 20 -11.48 7.37 -2.37
CA MET A 20 -11.07 6.07 -2.90
C MET A 20 -10.17 5.31 -1.93
N PHE A 21 -9.27 6.01 -1.23
CA PHE A 21 -8.46 5.43 -0.17
C PHE A 21 -9.33 4.89 0.96
N LEU A 22 -10.22 5.70 1.54
CA LEU A 22 -11.03 5.31 2.70
C LEU A 22 -11.96 4.14 2.37
N VAL A 23 -12.65 4.19 1.23
CA VAL A 23 -13.54 3.11 0.79
C VAL A 23 -12.75 1.81 0.59
N SER A 24 -11.63 1.87 -0.10
CA SER A 24 -10.83 0.67 -0.36
C SER A 24 -10.11 0.16 0.88
N LEU A 25 -9.75 1.03 1.83
CA LEU A 25 -9.20 0.65 3.13
C LEU A 25 -10.21 -0.19 3.91
N ILE A 26 -11.48 0.26 4.00
CA ILE A 26 -12.54 -0.50 4.66
C ILE A 26 -12.70 -1.88 4.02
N ILE A 27 -12.79 -1.93 2.69
CA ILE A 27 -12.93 -3.20 1.95
C ILE A 27 -11.71 -4.11 2.20
N ALA A 28 -10.50 -3.58 2.09
CA ALA A 28 -9.27 -4.34 2.32
C ALA A 28 -9.22 -4.89 3.75
N THR A 29 -9.56 -4.08 4.75
CA THR A 29 -9.62 -4.50 6.16
C THR A 29 -10.63 -5.62 6.37
N LEU A 30 -11.83 -5.53 5.78
CA LEU A 30 -12.82 -6.62 5.88
C LEU A 30 -12.31 -7.92 5.25
N ILE A 31 -11.65 -7.84 4.10
CA ILE A 31 -11.00 -9.01 3.47
C ILE A 31 -9.91 -9.58 4.38
N TYR A 32 -9.09 -8.72 4.98
CA TYR A 32 -8.05 -9.12 5.92
C TYR A 32 -8.62 -9.85 7.13
N VAL A 33 -9.63 -9.26 7.78
CA VAL A 33 -10.33 -9.87 8.91
C VAL A 33 -10.88 -11.25 8.50
N ALA A 34 -11.53 -11.37 7.35
CA ALA A 34 -12.05 -12.65 6.87
C ALA A 34 -10.92 -13.69 6.67
N ILE A 35 -9.79 -13.30 6.06
CA ILE A 35 -8.64 -14.19 5.85
C ILE A 35 -8.12 -14.72 7.19
N PHE A 36 -7.89 -13.83 8.16
CA PHE A 36 -7.30 -14.21 9.45
C PHE A 36 -8.28 -14.94 10.36
N LEU A 37 -9.58 -14.68 10.27
CA LEU A 37 -10.60 -15.47 10.98
C LEU A 37 -10.69 -16.91 10.46
N ILE A 38 -10.54 -17.12 9.14
CA ILE A 38 -10.67 -18.45 8.53
C ILE A 38 -9.36 -19.25 8.62
N LYS A 39 -8.23 -18.60 8.38
CA LYS A 39 -6.92 -19.29 8.20
C LYS A 39 -5.89 -18.98 9.28
N GLY A 40 -6.19 -18.09 10.21
CA GLY A 40 -5.21 -17.65 11.22
C GLY A 40 -3.91 -17.17 10.56
N SER A 41 -2.78 -17.54 11.16
CA SER A 41 -1.44 -17.16 10.67
C SER A 41 -1.10 -17.72 9.28
N GLU A 42 -1.70 -18.84 8.86
CA GLU A 42 -1.51 -19.40 7.51
C GLU A 42 -2.14 -18.52 6.41
N GLY A 43 -3.00 -17.57 6.79
CA GLY A 43 -3.57 -16.58 5.88
C GLY A 43 -2.57 -15.53 5.38
N ALA A 44 -1.42 -15.37 6.03
CA ALA A 44 -0.48 -14.28 5.74
C ALA A 44 -0.01 -14.20 4.28
N PRO A 45 0.35 -15.30 3.59
CA PRO A 45 0.72 -15.25 2.17
C PRO A 45 -0.42 -14.76 1.27
N ILE A 46 -1.66 -15.07 1.62
CA ILE A 46 -2.86 -14.62 0.89
C ILE A 46 -3.10 -13.14 1.17
N GLY A 47 -3.00 -12.72 2.43
CA GLY A 47 -3.05 -11.31 2.83
C GLY A 47 -2.06 -10.47 2.02
N ASN A 48 -0.80 -10.90 1.91
CA ASN A 48 0.20 -10.18 1.12
C ASN A 48 -0.17 -10.05 -0.38
N LYS A 49 -0.84 -11.06 -0.98
CA LYS A 49 -1.38 -10.93 -2.34
C LYS A 49 -2.48 -9.87 -2.40
N VAL A 50 -3.35 -9.81 -1.39
CA VAL A 50 -4.38 -8.77 -1.25
C VAL A 50 -3.75 -7.38 -1.09
N SER A 51 -2.75 -7.20 -0.23
CA SER A 51 -1.99 -5.93 -0.14
C SER A 51 -1.42 -5.52 -1.49
N ARG A 52 -0.85 -6.45 -2.24
CA ARG A 52 -0.28 -6.15 -3.56
C ARG A 52 -1.35 -5.70 -4.55
N ALA A 53 -2.48 -6.40 -4.59
CA ALA A 53 -3.61 -6.01 -5.43
C ALA A 53 -4.16 -4.63 -5.02
N TRP A 54 -4.31 -4.38 -3.72
CA TRP A 54 -4.77 -3.10 -3.20
C TRP A 54 -3.79 -1.97 -3.52
N ALA A 55 -2.47 -2.21 -3.44
CA ALA A 55 -1.47 -1.23 -3.86
C ALA A 55 -1.63 -0.86 -5.34
N TYR A 56 -1.72 -1.84 -6.25
CA TYR A 56 -1.97 -1.56 -7.67
C TYR A 56 -3.27 -0.79 -7.91
N PHE A 57 -4.34 -1.15 -7.19
CA PHE A 57 -5.60 -0.42 -7.22
C PHE A 57 -5.41 1.05 -6.81
N LEU A 58 -4.78 1.32 -5.66
CA LEU A 58 -4.55 2.68 -5.16
C LEU A 58 -3.81 3.55 -6.18
N PHE A 59 -2.68 3.08 -6.69
CA PHE A 59 -1.92 3.84 -7.68
C PHE A 59 -2.69 4.03 -9.00
N GLY A 60 -3.50 3.05 -9.40
CA GLY A 60 -4.40 3.16 -10.55
C GLY A 60 -5.46 4.24 -10.37
N VAL A 61 -6.21 4.21 -9.26
CA VAL A 61 -7.31 5.17 -8.99
C VAL A 61 -6.80 6.57 -8.64
N PHE A 62 -5.61 6.68 -8.07
CA PHE A 62 -4.93 7.96 -7.86
C PHE A 62 -4.33 8.53 -9.15
N MET A 63 -4.31 7.75 -10.23
CA MET A 63 -3.66 8.13 -11.50
C MET A 63 -2.17 8.46 -11.32
N ILE A 64 -1.50 7.72 -10.43
CA ILE A 64 -0.06 7.87 -10.15
C ILE A 64 0.70 6.73 -10.82
N LYS A 65 1.61 7.08 -11.74
CA LYS A 65 2.47 6.11 -12.41
C LYS A 65 3.67 5.76 -11.54
N VAL A 66 3.73 4.51 -11.09
CA VAL A 66 4.93 3.95 -10.42
C VAL A 66 5.97 3.61 -11.47
N LYS A 67 7.21 4.10 -11.28
CA LYS A 67 8.38 3.72 -12.07
C LYS A 67 9.36 3.02 -11.16
N VAL A 68 9.77 1.82 -11.54
CA VAL A 68 10.75 1.02 -10.82
C VAL A 68 11.98 0.93 -11.71
N HIS A 69 13.13 1.30 -11.17
CA HIS A 69 14.42 1.16 -11.81
C HIS A 69 15.17 0.00 -11.17
N ASN A 70 16.06 -0.65 -11.92
CA ASN A 70 16.96 -1.68 -11.39
C ASN A 70 16.22 -2.88 -10.76
N ARG A 71 15.06 -3.25 -11.32
CA ARG A 71 14.27 -4.40 -10.82
C ARG A 71 14.99 -5.73 -11.08
N GLU A 72 15.77 -5.80 -12.15
CA GLU A 72 16.56 -6.95 -12.57
C GLU A 72 17.59 -7.40 -11.52
N PHE A 73 17.98 -6.53 -10.59
CA PHE A 73 18.87 -6.89 -9.49
C PHE A 73 18.15 -7.62 -8.35
N LEU A 74 16.81 -7.66 -8.34
CA LEU A 74 16.02 -8.34 -7.32
C LEU A 74 15.75 -9.79 -7.75
N ASP A 75 16.35 -10.73 -7.01
CA ASP A 75 16.05 -12.16 -7.13
C ASP A 75 14.88 -12.53 -6.20
N PRO A 76 13.68 -12.86 -6.72
CA PRO A 76 12.49 -13.12 -5.91
C PRO A 76 12.58 -14.37 -5.03
N SER A 77 13.60 -15.22 -5.22
CA SER A 77 13.83 -16.40 -4.39
C SER A 77 14.62 -16.12 -3.12
N LYS A 78 15.21 -14.92 -2.99
CA LYS A 78 16.11 -14.56 -1.89
C LYS A 78 15.44 -13.62 -0.88
N PRO A 79 15.78 -13.73 0.42
CA PRO A 79 15.35 -12.76 1.42
C PRO A 79 16.17 -11.47 1.30
N TYR A 80 15.52 -10.32 1.52
CA TYR A 80 16.16 -9.00 1.55
C TYR A 80 15.70 -8.19 2.75
N ILE A 81 16.57 -7.31 3.22
CA ILE A 81 16.19 -6.18 4.06
C ILE A 81 16.06 -4.97 3.14
N PHE A 82 14.83 -4.51 2.92
CA PHE A 82 14.57 -3.31 2.15
C PHE A 82 14.67 -2.08 3.05
N VAL A 83 15.58 -1.17 2.71
CA VAL A 83 15.76 0.11 3.41
C VAL A 83 15.33 1.22 2.47
N CYS A 84 14.47 2.11 2.94
CA CYS A 84 14.00 3.27 2.18
C CYS A 84 13.94 4.50 3.07
N ASN A 85 13.95 5.67 2.45
CA ASN A 85 13.52 6.90 3.12
C ASN A 85 12.02 6.82 3.41
N HIS A 86 11.56 7.51 4.46
CA HIS A 86 10.14 7.60 4.79
C HIS A 86 9.62 9.01 4.53
N SER A 87 8.80 9.16 3.51
CA SER A 87 8.27 10.45 3.03
C SER A 87 6.76 10.54 3.10
N SER A 88 6.06 9.40 3.05
CA SER A 88 4.60 9.40 2.94
C SER A 88 3.99 8.07 3.36
N GLN A 89 2.67 8.06 3.55
CA GLN A 89 1.92 6.82 3.75
C GLN A 89 1.87 5.95 2.48
N LEU A 90 2.18 6.52 1.31
CA LEU A 90 2.23 5.77 0.04
C LEU A 90 3.51 4.93 -0.08
N ASP A 91 4.45 5.05 0.86
CA ASP A 91 5.68 4.29 0.87
C ASP A 91 5.41 2.78 1.02
N ILE A 92 4.39 2.41 1.83
CA ILE A 92 3.97 1.02 2.04
C ILE A 92 3.43 0.37 0.75
N PRO A 93 2.44 0.96 0.05
CA PRO A 93 1.95 0.36 -1.19
C PRO A 93 2.98 0.46 -2.33
N VAL A 94 3.80 1.52 -2.40
CA VAL A 94 4.79 1.65 -3.50
C VAL A 94 5.88 0.60 -3.38
N ILE A 95 6.39 0.31 -2.18
CA ILE A 95 7.41 -0.72 -1.99
C ILE A 95 6.82 -2.11 -2.30
N THR A 96 5.56 -2.32 -1.95
CA THR A 96 4.82 -3.56 -2.27
C THR A 96 4.76 -3.82 -3.77
N ILE A 97 4.55 -2.77 -4.58
CA ILE A 97 4.62 -2.85 -6.05
C ILE A 97 6.06 -3.03 -6.52
N ALA A 98 7.01 -2.27 -5.95
CA ALA A 98 8.37 -2.17 -6.46
C ALA A 98 9.12 -3.51 -6.36
N THR A 99 9.13 -4.13 -5.18
CA THR A 99 9.98 -5.32 -4.98
C THR A 99 9.27 -6.63 -5.30
N GLN A 100 7.93 -6.66 -5.30
CA GLN A 100 7.15 -7.88 -5.51
C GLN A 100 7.40 -9.03 -4.51
N HIS A 101 8.09 -8.77 -3.39
CA HIS A 101 8.34 -9.77 -2.35
C HIS A 101 7.14 -9.95 -1.40
N PHE A 102 7.20 -10.99 -0.59
CA PHE A 102 6.40 -11.11 0.63
C PHE A 102 7.12 -10.31 1.73
N PHE A 103 6.46 -9.29 2.29
CA PHE A 103 7.09 -8.38 3.24
C PHE A 103 6.61 -8.60 4.66
N LYS A 104 7.53 -8.43 5.60
CA LYS A 104 7.22 -8.20 7.01
C LYS A 104 7.73 -6.81 7.34
N PHE A 105 6.82 -5.88 7.65
CA PHE A 105 7.21 -4.53 8.06
C PHE A 105 7.73 -4.57 9.50
N LEU A 106 8.82 -3.82 9.74
CA LEU A 106 9.27 -3.56 11.10
C LEU A 106 8.37 -2.46 11.67
N ALA A 107 7.48 -2.85 12.58
CA ALA A 107 6.60 -1.95 13.29
C ALA A 107 7.12 -1.68 14.70
N LYS A 108 6.81 -0.49 15.22
CA LYS A 108 7.04 -0.13 16.62
C LYS A 108 6.13 -0.95 17.52
N GLU A 109 6.65 -1.44 18.66
CA GLU A 109 5.88 -2.23 19.62
C GLU A 109 4.65 -1.45 20.12
N GLU A 110 4.77 -0.14 20.27
CA GLU A 110 3.68 0.73 20.71
C GLU A 110 2.46 0.69 19.79
N LEU A 111 2.64 0.37 18.50
CA LEU A 111 1.54 0.23 17.56
C LEU A 111 0.64 -0.97 17.88
N THR A 112 1.17 -2.01 18.50
CA THR A 112 0.38 -3.19 18.92
C THR A 112 -0.69 -2.86 19.96
N LYS A 113 -0.56 -1.70 20.63
CA LYS A 113 -1.52 -1.20 21.62
C LYS A 113 -2.68 -0.46 20.97
N ILE A 114 -2.63 -0.18 19.67
CA ILE A 114 -3.68 0.50 18.91
C ILE A 114 -4.55 -0.58 18.25
N PRO A 115 -5.81 -0.77 18.67
CA PRO A 115 -6.61 -1.95 18.27
C PRO A 115 -6.90 -2.10 16.77
N LEU A 116 -6.76 -1.02 15.99
CA LEU A 116 -7.11 -0.96 14.57
C LEU A 116 -5.88 -0.67 13.68
N LEU A 117 -4.66 -0.87 14.18
CA LEU A 117 -3.43 -0.54 13.48
C LEU A 117 -2.52 -1.77 13.32
#